data_AF-A0A4Q3RKZ9-F1
#
_entry.id   AF-A0A4Q3RKZ9-F1
#
_cell.length_a   1.000
_cell.length_b   1.000
_cell.length_c   1.000
_cell.angle_alpha   90.00
_cell.angle_beta   90.00
_cell.angle_gamma   90.00
#
_symmetry.space_group_name_H-M   'P 1'
#
loop_
_entity.id
_entity.type
_entity.pdbx_description
1 polymer ?
#
loop_
_entity_poly.entity_id
_entity_poly.type
_entity_poly.pdbx_seq_one_letter_code
_entity_poly.pdbx_strand_id
1 'polypeptide(L)' 'MKTLLRLAILKRWSSAKKGVTVRLGQYIINGPDYHVISTLLKEKFVDEEYYFSPDDVRPVIIDGGANIGISVLYFK' A
#
# COMPACT_ATOMS: atom_id res chain seq x y z
N MET A 1 5.33 10.63 7.10
CA MET A 1 5.95 9.94 8.26
C MET A 1 4.96 9.51 9.36
N LYS A 2 4.05 10.37 9.85
CA LYS A 2 3.11 10.01 10.95
C LYS A 2 2.20 8.80 10.64
N THR A 3 1.75 8.63 9.40
CA THR A 3 0.87 7.51 8.99
C THR A 3 1.56 6.15 9.05
N LEU A 4 2.81 6.04 8.56
CA LEU A 4 3.54 4.76 8.54
C LEU A 4 3.88 4.29 9.96
N LEU A 5 4.31 5.21 10.82
CA LEU A 5 4.54 4.90 12.23
C LEU A 5 3.25 4.44 12.93
N ARG A 6 2.13 5.12 12.67
CA ARG A 6 0.82 4.72 13.19
C ARG A 6 0.40 3.33 12.67
N LEU A 7 0.60 3.05 11.39
CA LEU A 7 0.35 1.73 10.79
C LEU A 7 1.21 0.65 11.45
N ALA A 8 2.49 0.91 11.70
CA ALA A 8 3.39 -0.05 12.36
C ALA A 8 2.92 -0.38 13.79
N ILE A 9 2.45 0.62 14.55
CA ILE A 9 1.87 0.41 15.88
C ILE A 9 0.57 -0.38 15.80
N LEU A 10 -0.36 0.03 14.92
CA LEU A 10 -1.66 -0.63 14.75
C LEU A 10 -1.52 -2.07 14.26
N LYS A 11 -0.56 -2.34 13.37
CA LYS A 11 -0.21 -3.70 12.95
C LYS A 11 0.21 -4.58 14.12
N ARG A 12 0.95 -4.02 15.09
CA ARG A 12 1.46 -4.76 16.25
C ARG A 12 0.39 -5.01 17.32
N TRP A 13 -0.59 -4.11 17.44
CA TRP A 13 -1.59 -4.16 18.52
C TRP A 13 -2.98 -4.63 18.08
N SER A 14 -3.28 -4.61 16.78
CA SER A 14 -4.53 -5.14 16.25
C SER A 14 -4.50 -6.67 16.29
N SER A 15 -5.31 -7.26 17.17
CA SER A 15 -5.48 -8.72 17.26
C SER A 15 -6.59 -9.26 16.33
N ALA A 16 -7.38 -8.40 15.69
CA ALA A 16 -8.54 -8.82 14.88
C ALA A 16 -8.32 -8.55 13.38
N LYS A 17 -8.57 -9.58 12.55
CA LYS A 17 -8.70 -9.46 11.08
C LYS A 17 -10.07 -8.87 10.72
N LYS A 18 -10.26 -7.59 11.03
CA LYS A 18 -11.42 -6.81 10.59
C LYS A 18 -10.96 -5.81 9.54
N GLY A 19 -11.84 -5.53 8.58
CA GLY A 19 -11.59 -4.50 7.58
C GLY A 19 -11.22 -3.17 8.25
N VAL A 20 -10.18 -2.53 7.74
CA VAL A 20 -9.64 -1.27 8.28
C VAL A 20 -9.65 -0.19 7.23
N THR A 21 -9.74 1.06 7.70
CA THR A 21 -9.62 2.25 6.88
C THR A 21 -8.42 3.06 7.36
N VAL A 22 -7.52 3.39 6.44
CA VAL A 22 -6.27 4.11 6.72
C VAL A 22 -6.19 5.34 5.84
N ARG A 23 -5.82 6.48 6.41
CA ARG A 23 -5.55 7.71 5.65
C ARG A 23 -4.07 7.82 5.31
N LEU A 24 -3.75 7.83 4.02
CA LEU A 24 -2.40 8.06 3.50
C LEU A 24 -2.38 9.36 2.68
N GLY A 25 -1.89 10.44 3.28
CA GLY A 25 -2.00 11.78 2.70
C GLY A 25 -3.46 12.16 2.47
N GLN A 26 -3.82 12.49 1.23
CA GLN A 26 -5.20 12.79 0.82
C GLN A 26 -6.05 11.55 0.52
N TYR A 27 -5.43 10.37 0.44
CA TYR A 27 -6.11 9.14 0.06
C TYR A 27 -6.68 8.41 1.28
N ILE A 28 -7.81 7.73 1.07
CA ILE A 28 -8.43 6.82 2.03
C ILE A 28 -8.31 5.41 1.46
N ILE A 29 -7.61 4.54 2.19
CA ILE A 29 -7.34 3.15 1.80
C ILE A 29 -8.19 2.24 2.68
N ASN A 30 -9.03 1.42 2.07
CA ASN A 30 -9.75 0.34 2.74
C ASN A 30 -9.04 -0.97 2.45
N GLY A 31 -8.84 -1.79 3.47
CA GLY A 31 -8.18 -3.08 3.33
C GLY A 31 -8.65 -4.09 4.36
N PRO A 32 -8.27 -5.37 4.19
CA PRO A 32 -8.77 -6.46 5.03
C PRO A 32 -8.27 -6.40 6.47
N ASP A 33 -7.07 -5.86 6.70
CA ASP A 33 -6.49 -5.55 8.01
C ASP A 33 -5.27 -4.61 7.88
N TYR A 34 -4.73 -4.15 9.02
CA TYR A 34 -3.54 -3.29 9.04
C TYR A 34 -2.26 -4.01 8.57
N HIS A 35 -2.19 -5.34 8.68
CA HIS A 35 -1.02 -6.10 8.27
C HIS A 35 -0.88 -6.05 6.75
N VAL A 36 -1.95 -6.36 6.02
CA VAL A 36 -1.97 -6.34 4.55
C VAL A 36 -1.63 -4.95 4.02
N ILE A 37 -2.28 -3.89 4.53
CA ILE A 37 -1.99 -2.51 4.09
C ILE A 37 -0.52 -2.16 4.39
N SER A 38 -0.03 -2.47 5.59
CA SER A 38 1.35 -2.16 5.97
C SER A 38 2.37 -2.91 5.12
N THR A 39 2.12 -4.17 4.78
CA THR A 39 3.01 -4.99 3.95
C THR A 39 3.08 -4.43 2.54
N LEU A 40 1.93 -4.18 1.89
CA LEU A 40 1.89 -3.62 0.54
C LEU A 40 2.55 -2.23 0.44
N LEU A 41 2.38 -1.39 1.46
CA LEU A 41 3.06 -0.09 1.51
C LEU A 41 4.56 -0.23 1.66
N LYS A 42 5.03 -1.21 2.43
CA LYS A 42 6.46 -1.48 2.60
C LYS A 42 7.08 -1.97 1.29
N GLU A 43 6.51 -3.01 0.69
CA GLU A 43 6.99 -3.59 -0.58
C GLU A 43 7.10 -2.53 -1.69
N LYS A 44 6.08 -1.67 -1.83
CA LYS A 44 6.03 -0.69 -2.92
C LYS A 44 6.80 0.59 -2.62
N PHE A 45 6.57 1.22 -1.46
CA PHE A 45 7.08 2.57 -1.19
C PHE A 45 8.31 2.62 -0.29
N VAL A 46 8.76 1.50 0.27
CA VAL A 46 9.95 1.44 1.15
C VAL A 46 11.03 0.56 0.56
N ASP A 47 10.68 -0.67 0.21
CA ASP A 47 11.62 -1.63 -0.38
C ASP A 47 11.72 -1.46 -1.91
N GLU A 48 10.80 -0.67 -2.51
CA GLU A 48 10.76 -0.38 -3.94
C GLU A 48 10.80 -1.62 -4.85
N GLU A 49 10.20 -2.73 -4.39
CA GLU A 49 10.23 -4.03 -5.09
C GLU A 49 9.60 -4.00 -6.49
N TYR A 50 8.75 -2.99 -6.74
CA TYR A 50 8.02 -2.80 -7.99
C TYR A 50 8.58 -1.64 -8.83
N TYR A 51 9.70 -1.04 -8.42
CA TYR A 51 10.33 0.05 -9.16
C TYR A 51 10.89 -0.47 -10.48
N PHE A 52 10.66 0.29 -11.55
CA PHE A 52 11.30 0.08 -12.84
C PHE A 52 11.42 1.41 -13.57
N SER A 53 12.43 1.50 -14.45
CA SER A 53 12.59 2.64 -15.35
C SER A 53 12.07 2.24 -16.73
N PRO A 54 10.93 2.78 -17.19
CA PRO A 54 10.41 2.43 -18.51
C PRO A 54 11.20 3.11 -19.62
N ASP A 55 11.38 2.41 -20.75
CA ASP A 55 11.88 3.02 -21.99
C ASP A 55 10.79 3.85 -22.71
N ASP A 56 9.51 3.53 -22.45
CA ASP A 56 8.33 4.25 -22.97
C ASP A 56 7.81 5.26 -21.94
N VAL A 57 7.36 6.42 -22.41
CA VAL A 57 6.70 7.45 -21.59
C VAL A 57 5.34 7.02 -21.04
N ARG A 58 4.74 5.93 -21.55
CA ARG A 58 3.44 5.41 -21.12
C ARG A 58 3.46 3.89 -20.94
N PRO A 59 4.15 3.37 -19.92
CA PRO A 59 4.16 1.93 -19.66
C PRO A 59 2.75 1.44 -19.30
N VAL A 60 2.39 0.26 -19.80
CA VAL A 60 1.12 -0.40 -19.46
C VAL A 60 1.34 -1.29 -18.24
N ILE A 61 0.67 -0.98 -17.13
CA ILE A 61 0.68 -1.80 -15.91
C ILE A 61 -0.54 -2.72 -15.92
N ILE A 62 -0.32 -4.02 -15.72
CA ILE A 62 -1.38 -5.02 -15.54
C ILE A 62 -1.38 -5.46 -14.08
N ASP A 63 -2.38 -5.05 -13.31
CA ASP A 63 -2.58 -5.52 -11.94
C ASP A 63 -3.77 -6.49 -11.88
N GLY A 64 -3.46 -7.77 -11.71
CA GLY A 64 -4.44 -8.84 -11.50
C GLY A 64 -4.59 -9.27 -10.03
N GLY A 65 -3.99 -8.52 -9.10
CA GLY A 65 -4.00 -8.85 -7.67
C GLY A 65 -5.28 -8.39 -6.97
N ALA A 66 -5.57 -8.99 -5.81
CA ALA A 66 -6.73 -8.60 -4.99
C ALA A 66 -6.63 -7.20 -4.35
N ASN A 67 -5.50 -6.49 -4.52
CA ASN A 67 -5.17 -5.24 -3.81
C ASN A 67 -4.80 -4.09 -4.76
N ILE A 68 -5.49 -3.99 -5.90
CA ILE A 68 -5.21 -3.06 -7.02
C ILE A 68 -4.99 -1.60 -6.58
N GLY A 69 -5.73 -1.14 -5.57
CA GLY A 69 -5.72 0.27 -5.15
C GLY A 69 -4.34 0.79 -4.72
N ILE A 70 -3.49 -0.01 -4.07
CA ILE A 70 -2.16 0.47 -3.62
C ILE A 70 -1.19 0.52 -4.79
N SER A 71 -1.22 -0.44 -5.72
CA SER A 71 -0.39 -0.42 -6.93
C SER A 71 -0.68 0.82 -7.79
N VAL A 72 -1.97 1.19 -7.94
CA VAL A 72 -2.37 2.40 -8.65
C VAL A 72 -1.78 3.66 -8.00
N LEU A 73 -1.73 3.73 -6.67
CA LEU A 73 -1.10 4.86 -5.97
C LEU A 73 0.41 4.91 -6.13
N TYR A 74 1.07 3.77 -6.35
CA TYR A 74 2.51 3.68 -6.48
C TYR A 74 3.00 4.12 -7.87
N PHE A 75 2.30 3.71 -8.92
CA PHE A 75 2.66 4.04 -10.32
C PHE A 75 2.07 5.36 -10.82
N LYS A 76 1.37 6.11 -9.97
CA LYS A 76 0.80 7.42 -10.28
C LYS A 76 1.73 8.55 -9.84
#